data_AF-A0A2V8K1H1-F1
#
_entry.id   AF-A0A2V8K1H1-F1
#
_cell.length_a   1.000
_cell.length_b   1.000
_cell.length_c   1.000
_cell.angle_alpha   90.00
_cell.angle_beta   90.00
_cell.angle_gamma   90.00
#
_symmetry.space_group_name_H-M   'P 1'
#
loop_
_entity.id
_entity.type
_entity.pdbx_description
1 polymer ?
#
loop_
_entity_poly.entity_id
_entity_poly.type
_entity_poly.pdbx_seq_one_letter_code
_entity_poly.pdbx_strand_id
1 'polypeptide(L)'
;MMRKAALSFAQQRLWFLAQLEPRSPAYNILSATQIEGPLDTAALEESLTEMSRRHETLRTTFAVEDATPVQIIHPPTELKLQQLDLTTVSEEQTTRVGRMKCG
;
A
#
# COMPACT_ATOMS: atom_id res chain seq x y z
N MET A 1 -2.70 -17.42 10.60
CA MET A 1 -1.49 -17.27 11.46
C MET A 1 -0.44 -16.51 10.67
N MET A 2 0.33 -15.63 11.33
CA MET A 2 1.42 -14.89 10.67
C MET A 2 2.63 -15.81 10.45
N ARG A 3 3.36 -15.62 9.34
CA ARG A 3 4.58 -16.38 9.01
C ARG A 3 5.78 -15.44 8.91
N LYS A 4 6.95 -15.92 9.32
CA LYS A 4 8.21 -15.16 9.26
C LYS A 4 9.11 -15.66 8.14
N ALA A 5 9.90 -14.75 7.56
CA ALA A 5 10.93 -15.07 6.57
C ALA A 5 12.09 -14.06 6.63
N ALA A 6 13.27 -14.46 6.18
CA ALA A 6 14.41 -13.54 6.01
C ALA A 6 14.16 -12.58 4.85
N LEU A 7 14.65 -11.34 4.94
CA LEU A 7 14.64 -10.39 3.81
C LEU A 7 15.64 -10.84 2.74
N SER A 8 15.30 -10.64 1.47
CA SER A 8 16.29 -10.70 0.38
C SER A 8 17.30 -9.56 0.49
N PHE A 9 18.47 -9.69 -0.15
CA PHE A 9 19.50 -8.63 -0.14
C PHE A 9 18.98 -7.27 -0.62
N ALA A 10 18.13 -7.27 -1.65
CA ALA A 10 17.52 -6.03 -2.16
C ALA A 10 16.58 -5.40 -1.11
N GLN A 11 15.76 -6.22 -0.44
CA GLN A 11 14.88 -5.76 0.63
C GLN A 11 15.67 -5.24 1.84
N GLN A 12 16.76 -5.92 2.25
CA GLN A 12 17.62 -5.47 3.35
C GLN A 12 18.23 -4.09 3.08
N ARG A 13 18.72 -3.86 1.85
CA ARG A 13 19.26 -2.56 1.44
C ARG A 13 18.21 -1.45 1.51
N LEU A 14 17.01 -1.69 0.97
CA LEU A 14 15.93 -0.70 1.03
C LEU A 14 15.45 -0.45 2.46
N TRP A 15 15.35 -1.50 3.27
CA TRP A 15 14.99 -1.39 4.68
C TRP A 15 16.00 -0.53 5.45
N PHE A 16 17.31 -0.75 5.25
CA PHE A 16 18.35 0.06 5.86
C PHE A 16 18.25 1.55 5.47
N LEU A 17 18.01 1.84 4.19
CA LEU A 17 17.80 3.22 3.72
C LEU A 17 16.56 3.86 4.36
N ALA A 18 15.47 3.11 4.51
CA ALA A 18 14.27 3.58 5.21
C ALA A 18 14.51 3.85 6.70
N GLN A 19 15.46 3.16 7.35
CA GLN A 19 15.85 3.46 8.74
C GLN A 19 16.72 4.73 8.86
N LEU A 20 17.60 4.97 7.88
CA LEU A 20 18.45 6.17 7.83
C LEU A 20 17.64 7.44 7.60
N GLU A 21 16.63 7.38 6.73
CA GLU A 21 15.78 8.53 6.38
C GLU A 21 14.28 8.19 6.50
N PRO A 22 13.72 8.05 7.72
CA PRO A 22 12.35 7.54 7.91
C PRO A 22 11.24 8.41 7.31
N ARG A 23 11.55 9.67 6.97
CA ARG A 23 10.61 10.64 6.38
C ARG A 23 10.79 10.79 4.87
N SER A 24 11.75 10.10 4.27
CA SER A 24 12.06 10.20 2.84
C SER A 24 11.00 9.46 2.02
N PRO A 25 10.34 10.12 1.07
CA PRO A 25 9.39 9.47 0.16
C PRO A 25 10.09 8.82 -1.05
N ALA A 26 11.42 8.81 -1.11
CA ALA A 26 12.20 8.46 -2.31
C ALA A 26 11.90 7.06 -2.88
N TYR A 27 11.36 6.16 -2.07
CA TYR A 27 11.01 4.80 -2.46
C TYR A 27 9.49 4.54 -2.52
N ASN A 28 8.66 5.58 -2.40
CA ASN A 28 7.22 5.48 -2.61
C ASN A 28 6.94 5.52 -4.11
N ILE A 29 6.45 4.41 -4.66
CA ILE A 29 5.93 4.36 -6.04
C ILE A 29 4.45 4.72 -5.97
N LEU A 30 4.09 5.87 -6.50
CA LEU A 30 2.75 6.43 -6.44
C LEU A 30 2.08 6.35 -7.82
N SER A 31 0.83 5.89 -7.86
CA SER A 31 0.06 5.77 -9.09
C SER A 31 -1.39 6.14 -8.84
N ALA A 32 -2.00 6.82 -9.81
CA ALA A 32 -3.41 7.16 -9.81
C ALA A 32 -3.98 6.81 -11.19
N THR A 33 -5.22 6.32 -11.22
CA THR A 33 -5.91 5.96 -12.46
C THR A 33 -7.30 6.58 -12.45
N GLN A 34 -7.64 7.26 -13.55
CA GLN A 34 -8.97 7.78 -13.78
C GLN A 34 -9.82 6.70 -14.45
N ILE A 35 -11.02 6.47 -13.91
CA ILE A 35 -12.00 5.54 -14.46
C ILE A 35 -13.22 6.37 -14.86
N GLU A 36 -13.63 6.27 -16.12
CA GLU A 36 -14.83 6.92 -16.64
C GLU A 36 -15.93 5.89 -16.84
N GLY A 37 -17.14 6.23 -16.37
CA GLY A 37 -18.30 5.34 -16.41
C GLY A 37 -18.62 4.69 -15.06
N PRO A 38 -19.57 3.73 -15.03
CA PRO A 38 -19.97 3.07 -13.80
C PRO A 38 -18.82 2.21 -13.23
N LEU A 39 -18.55 2.37 -11.93
CA LEU A 39 -17.60 1.54 -11.19
C LEU A 39 -18.36 0.69 -10.18
N ASP A 40 -18.28 -0.63 -10.32
CA ASP A 40 -18.71 -1.56 -9.29
C ASP A 40 -17.64 -1.63 -8.19
N THR A 41 -17.87 -0.88 -7.11
CA THR A 41 -16.92 -0.79 -5.99
C THR A 41 -16.82 -2.09 -5.20
N ALA A 42 -17.91 -2.88 -5.14
CA ALA A 42 -17.90 -4.16 -4.45
C ALA A 42 -17.04 -5.19 -5.19
N ALA A 43 -17.19 -5.26 -6.53
CA ALA A 43 -16.36 -6.13 -7.36
C ALA A 43 -14.87 -5.74 -7.31
N LEU A 44 -14.57 -4.44 -7.22
CA LEU A 44 -13.20 -3.95 -7.07
C LEU A 44 -12.60 -4.35 -5.71
N GLU A 45 -13.35 -4.19 -4.62
CA GLU A 45 -12.93 -4.62 -3.28
C GLU A 45 -12.65 -6.12 -3.21
N GLU A 46 -13.53 -6.93 -3.79
CA GLU A 46 -13.35 -8.39 -3.86
C GLU A 46 -12.09 -8.75 -4.66
N SER A 47 -11.91 -8.12 -5.83
CA SER A 47 -10.74 -8.36 -6.69
C SER A 47 -9.42 -8.02 -5.97
N LEU A 48 -9.36 -6.89 -5.27
CA LEU A 48 -8.17 -6.49 -4.50
C LEU A 48 -7.94 -7.41 -3.30
N THR A 49 -9.01 -7.84 -2.63
CA THR A 49 -8.94 -8.82 -1.54
C THR A 49 -8.35 -10.14 -2.04
N GLU A 50 -8.80 -10.64 -3.18
CA GLU A 50 -8.28 -11.87 -3.77
C GLU A 50 -6.83 -11.73 -4.24
N MET A 51 -6.44 -10.56 -4.77
CA MET A 51 -5.03 -10.26 -5.07
C MET A 51 -4.17 -10.35 -3.81
N SER A 52 -4.57 -9.69 -2.71
CA SER A 52 -3.86 -9.74 -1.43
C SER A 52 -3.80 -11.16 -0.85
N ARG A 53 -4.90 -11.92 -0.96
CA ARG A 53 -4.96 -13.32 -0.53
C ARG A 53 -3.97 -14.20 -1.29
N ARG A 54 -3.90 -14.06 -2.61
CA ARG A 54 -3.00 -14.82 -3.50
C ARG A 54 -1.54 -14.40 -3.36
N HIS A 55 -1.26 -13.10 -3.19
CA HIS A 55 0.09 -12.55 -3.21
C HIS A 55 0.57 -12.13 -1.83
N GLU A 56 1.40 -12.97 -1.21
CA GLU A 56 1.88 -12.75 0.15
C GLU A 56 2.63 -11.43 0.33
N THR A 57 3.33 -10.97 -0.72
CA THR A 57 4.09 -9.70 -0.70
C THR A 57 3.21 -8.49 -0.37
N LEU A 58 1.92 -8.51 -0.74
CA LEU A 58 0.98 -7.40 -0.51
C LEU A 58 0.54 -7.31 0.96
N ARG A 59 0.79 -8.36 1.73
CA ARG A 59 0.46 -8.48 3.16
C ARG A 59 1.71 -8.70 4.02
N THR A 60 2.87 -8.32 3.51
CA THR A 60 4.14 -8.38 4.23
C THR A 60 4.46 -7.05 4.90
N THR A 61 4.81 -7.09 6.17
CA THR A 61 5.41 -5.98 6.92
C THR A 61 6.81 -6.35 7.37
N PHE A 62 7.60 -5.37 7.81
CA PHE A 62 8.97 -5.59 8.28
C PHE A 62 9.08 -5.19 9.75
N ALA A 63 9.78 -6.00 10.54
CA ALA A 63 10.07 -5.73 11.94
C ALA A 63 11.54 -6.06 12.23
N VAL A 64 12.03 -5.65 13.42
CA VAL A 64 13.33 -6.07 13.93
C VAL A 64 13.09 -7.03 15.09
N GLU A 65 13.68 -8.21 15.01
CA GLU A 65 13.71 -9.21 16.07
C GLU A 65 15.16 -9.61 16.31
N ASP A 66 15.60 -9.60 17.57
CA ASP A 66 17.00 -9.91 17.95
C ASP A 66 18.04 -9.18 17.08
N ALA A 67 17.84 -7.87 16.89
CA ALA A 67 18.64 -6.98 16.05
C ALA A 67 18.70 -7.35 14.54
N THR A 68 17.87 -8.29 14.09
CA THR A 68 17.80 -8.72 12.69
C THR A 68 16.47 -8.31 12.06
N PRO A 69 16.46 -7.66 10.88
CA PRO A 69 15.22 -7.38 10.18
C PRO A 69 14.59 -8.69 9.69
N VAL A 70 13.28 -8.83 9.88
CA VAL A 70 12.49 -9.98 9.44
C VAL A 70 11.25 -9.54 8.67
N GLN A 71 10.82 -10.37 7.72
CA GLN A 71 9.52 -10.23 7.06
C GLN A 71 8.45 -10.90 7.92
N ILE A 72 7.37 -10.17 8.18
CA ILE A 72 6.15 -10.69 8.82
C ILE A 72 5.05 -10.72 7.77
N ILE A 73 4.67 -11.92 7.37
CA ILE A 73 3.63 -12.21 6.38
C ILE A 73 2.31 -12.40 7.14
N HIS A 74 1.40 -11.43 7.04
CA HIS A 74 0.10 -11.43 7.74
C HIS A 74 -0.91 -12.35 7.08
N PRO A 75 -1.85 -12.98 7.79
CA PRO A 75 -2.91 -13.76 7.14
C PRO A 75 -3.73 -12.88 6.18
N PRO A 76 -4.34 -13.46 5.13
CA PRO A 76 -5.28 -12.73 4.27
C PRO A 76 -6.39 -12.08 5.10
N THR A 77 -6.77 -10.86 4.72
CA THR A 77 -7.85 -10.09 5.33
C THR A 77 -8.61 -9.37 4.22
N GLU A 78 -9.91 -9.15 4.42
CA GLU A 78 -10.72 -8.34 3.51
C GLU A 78 -10.18 -6.91 3.43
N LEU A 79 -10.06 -6.39 2.21
CA LEU A 79 -9.75 -4.98 1.97
C LEU A 79 -11.05 -4.18 1.87
N LYS A 80 -11.08 -3.02 2.53
CA LYS A 80 -12.17 -2.03 2.43
C LYS A 80 -11.62 -0.75 1.84
N LEU A 81 -12.20 -0.29 0.74
CA LEU A 81 -11.78 0.92 0.07
C LEU A 81 -12.37 2.13 0.78
N GLN A 82 -11.52 3.10 1.10
CA GLN A 82 -11.99 4.40 1.55
C GLN A 82 -12.50 5.19 0.35
N GLN A 83 -13.79 5.50 0.35
CA GLN A 83 -14.42 6.32 -0.67
C GLN A 83 -14.55 7.75 -0.15
N LEU A 84 -14.16 8.71 -0.98
CA LEU A 84 -14.34 10.13 -0.71
C LEU A 84 -15.09 10.74 -1.89
N ASP A 85 -16.28 11.25 -1.63
CA ASP A 85 -17.06 11.97 -2.63
C ASP A 85 -16.49 13.38 -2.80
N LEU A 86 -16.05 13.69 -4.02
CA LEU A 86 -15.50 14.98 -4.41
C LEU A 86 -16.45 15.78 -5.31
N THR A 87 -17.70 15.36 -5.46
CA THR A 87 -18.67 16.07 -6.31
C THR A 87 -19.10 17.42 -5.72
N THR A 88 -18.94 17.62 -4.42
CA THR A 88 -19.29 18.87 -3.72
C THR A 88 -18.12 19.83 -3.53
N VAL A 89 -16.91 19.46 -3.95
CA VAL A 89 -15.73 20.34 -3.88
C VAL A 89 -15.51 21.02 -5.23
N SER A 90 -14.98 22.24 -5.23
CA SER A 90 -14.71 22.96 -6.49
C SER A 90 -13.65 22.22 -7.33
N GLU A 91 -13.64 22.42 -8.65
CA GLU A 91 -12.67 21.76 -9.56
C GLU A 91 -11.20 22.01 -9.15
N GLU A 92 -10.91 23.19 -8.60
CA GLU A 92 -9.60 23.57 -8.06
C GLU A 92 -9.21 22.74 -6.81
N GLN A 93 -10.20 22.34 -6.01
CA GLN A 93 -10.02 21.49 -4.83
C GLN A 93 -9.88 20.01 -5.19
N THR A 94 -10.59 19.52 -6.22
CA THR A 94 -10.48 18.14 -6.73
C THR A 94 -9.08 17.83 -7.24
N THR A 95 -8.49 18.76 -8.00
CA THR A 95 -7.12 18.66 -8.51
C THR A 95 -6.08 18.62 -7.38
N ARG A 96 -6.35 19.33 -6.28
CA ARG A 96 -5.49 19.39 -5.09
C ARG A 96 -5.52 18.09 -4.29
N VAL A 97 -6.69 17.47 -4.12
CA VAL A 97 -6.83 16.17 -3.43
C VAL A 97 -6.10 15.06 -4.20
N GLY A 98 -6.22 15.03 -5.53
CA GLY A 98 -5.50 14.08 -6.38
C GLY A 98 -3.96 14.21 -6.27
N ARG A 99 -3.44 15.44 -6.09
CA ARG A 99 -2.00 15.70 -5.92
C ARG A 99 -1.49 15.48 -4.49
N MET A 100 -2.31 15.67 -3.45
CA MET A 100 -1.90 15.54 -2.04
C MET A 100 -1.77 14.11 -1.55
N LYS A 101 -2.56 13.17 -2.08
CA LYS A 101 -2.49 11.75 -1.66
C LYS A 101 -1.46 10.93 -2.44
N CYS A 102 -0.90 11.50 -3.51
CA CYS A 102 0.14 10.89 -4.33
C CYS A 102 1.51 11.58 -4.17
N GLY A 103 1.76 12.26 -3.05
CA GLY A 103 3.02 12.94 -2.72
C GLY A 103 3.48 12.66 -1.31
#